data_AF-A0A7J8YK64-F1
#
_entry.id   AF-A0A7J8YK64-F1
#
_cell.length_a   1.000
_cell.length_b   1.000
_cell.length_c   1.000
_cell.angle_alpha   90.00
_cell.angle_beta   90.00
_cell.angle_gamma   90.00
#
_symmetry.space_group_name_H-M   'P 1'
#
loop_
_entity.id
_entity.type
_entity.pdbx_description
1 polymer ?
#
loop_
_entity_poly.entity_id
_entity_poly.type
_entity_poly.pdbx_seq_one_letter_code
_entity_poly.pdbx_strand_id
1 'polypeptide(L)'
;MVGETRQLNPTDHVPPWPYVSDDLTAENNFSDNGNPFYLQEALAALQCYLTSDELGFESDSEISSLYNPDSPVDAYSCDHFRMFEFKVRRCGRGRSHDWTECPYAHPGEKARRRDPRKFHYSGTACSDFRKGNCRKGDSCEFAHGVFECWLHPARYRTLPCKDGSGCRRRVCFFAHTPDQLRVVN
;
A
#
# COMPACT_ATOMS: atom_id res chain seq x y z
N MET A 1 45.99 0.06 -30.15
CA MET A 1 47.02 -0.53 -29.25
C MET A 1 46.90 0.26 -27.96
N VAL A 2 46.43 -0.23 -26.82
CA VAL A 2 46.44 -1.54 -26.13
C VAL A 2 45.19 -1.50 -25.21
N GLY A 3 44.43 -2.53 -24.85
CA GLY A 3 44.42 -3.98 -25.00
C GLY A 3 43.39 -4.49 -23.99
N GLU A 4 42.36 -5.21 -24.46
CA GLU A 4 41.39 -5.92 -23.61
C GLU A 4 42.09 -6.99 -22.75
N THR A 5 41.56 -7.26 -21.55
CA THR A 5 41.70 -8.58 -20.94
C THR A 5 40.40 -8.97 -20.24
N ARG A 6 39.89 -10.14 -20.65
CA ARG A 6 38.70 -10.84 -20.19
C ARG A 6 39.08 -11.90 -19.17
N GLN A 7 38.25 -12.03 -18.12
CA GLN A 7 37.86 -13.26 -17.38
C GLN A 7 39.00 -13.95 -16.56
N LEU A 8 38.80 -14.64 -15.43
CA LEU A 8 37.71 -15.47 -14.87
C LEU A 8 37.74 -15.46 -13.31
N ASN A 9 36.61 -15.82 -12.68
CA ASN A 9 36.45 -16.12 -11.24
C ASN A 9 37.23 -17.36 -10.80
N PRO A 10 37.64 -17.41 -9.52
CA PRO A 10 37.60 -18.67 -8.76
C PRO A 10 36.92 -18.51 -7.38
N THR A 11 36.07 -19.49 -7.10
CA THR A 11 35.30 -19.77 -5.90
C THR A 11 36.11 -20.00 -4.61
N ASP A 12 35.41 -19.77 -3.50
CA ASP A 12 35.47 -20.45 -2.19
C ASP A 12 36.75 -20.39 -1.34
N HIS A 13 36.63 -19.78 -0.15
CA HIS A 13 36.77 -20.51 1.12
C HIS A 13 36.22 -19.68 2.30
N VAL A 14 35.09 -20.12 2.84
CA VAL A 14 34.49 -19.62 4.09
C VAL A 14 35.20 -20.29 5.28
N PRO A 15 35.68 -19.55 6.30
CA PRO A 15 36.24 -20.15 7.51
C PRO A 15 35.14 -20.75 8.42
N PRO A 16 35.45 -21.78 9.24
CA PRO A 16 34.45 -22.52 10.00
C PRO A 16 33.95 -21.75 11.22
N TRP A 17 32.65 -21.82 11.48
CA TRP A 17 32.00 -21.32 12.69
C TRP A 17 32.49 -22.07 13.94
N PRO A 18 32.79 -21.40 15.06
CA PRO A 18 33.07 -22.08 16.31
C PRO A 18 31.79 -22.72 16.85
N TYR A 19 31.90 -24.04 17.04
CA TYR A 19 30.97 -24.93 17.72
C TYR A 19 30.61 -24.35 19.10
N VAL A 20 29.35 -23.96 19.29
CA VAL A 20 28.77 -23.78 20.62
C VAL A 20 28.09 -25.09 21.01
N SER A 21 28.62 -25.71 22.04
CA SER A 21 28.15 -26.98 22.58
C SER A 21 26.72 -26.88 23.09
N ASP A 22 25.93 -27.90 22.78
CA ASP A 22 24.64 -28.20 23.39
C ASP A 22 24.76 -28.27 24.92
N ASP A 23 23.84 -27.61 25.63
CA ASP A 23 23.39 -28.10 26.93
C ASP A 23 21.87 -28.07 27.00
N LEU A 24 21.31 -29.27 27.12
CA LEU A 24 19.89 -29.56 27.25
C LEU A 24 19.57 -29.65 28.73
N THR A 25 18.82 -28.69 29.29
CA THR A 25 17.83 -28.97 30.35
C THR A 25 16.96 -27.75 30.62
N ALA A 26 15.68 -27.83 30.23
CA ALA A 26 14.54 -27.44 31.04
C ALA A 26 13.29 -27.52 30.15
N GLU A 27 12.60 -28.65 30.23
CA GLU A 27 11.21 -28.73 29.83
C GLU A 27 10.40 -27.77 30.70
N ASN A 28 9.59 -26.93 30.08
CA ASN A 28 8.30 -26.54 30.62
C ASN A 28 7.34 -26.28 29.48
N ASN A 29 6.47 -27.27 29.28
CA ASN A 29 5.26 -27.19 28.49
C ASN A 29 4.38 -26.03 28.99
N PHE A 30 4.18 -25.02 28.15
CA PHE A 30 2.91 -24.30 28.12
C PHE A 30 2.45 -24.22 26.67
N SER A 31 1.42 -25.00 26.35
CA SER A 31 0.57 -24.73 25.20
C SER A 31 -0.19 -23.44 25.47
N ASP A 32 -0.01 -22.41 24.64
CA ASP A 32 -1.12 -21.55 24.26
C ASP A 32 -0.96 -21.04 22.82
N ASN A 33 -2.10 -20.93 22.16
CA ASN A 33 -2.30 -20.93 20.72
C ASN A 33 -1.65 -19.72 20.01
N GLY A 34 -0.63 -19.99 19.20
CA GLY A 34 -0.01 -18.99 18.33
C GLY A 34 -0.97 -18.50 17.25
N ASN A 35 -1.50 -17.28 17.43
CA ASN A 35 -2.33 -16.60 16.44
C ASN A 35 -1.40 -16.04 15.34
N PRO A 36 -1.48 -16.48 14.07
CA PRO A 36 -0.51 -16.14 13.02
C PRO A 36 -0.55 -14.66 12.59
N PHE A 37 -1.46 -13.88 13.16
CA PHE A 37 -1.60 -12.45 12.92
C PHE A 37 -0.51 -11.61 13.60
N TYR A 38 -0.01 -12.08 14.76
CA TYR A 38 0.96 -11.31 15.57
C TYR A 38 2.36 -11.25 14.93
N LEU A 39 2.74 -12.32 14.23
CA LEU A 39 4.03 -12.39 13.54
C LEU A 39 4.08 -11.44 12.33
N GLN A 40 2.94 -11.22 11.66
CA GLN A 40 2.85 -10.34 10.50
C GLN A 40 2.93 -8.85 10.89
N GLU A 41 2.33 -8.48 12.04
CA GLU A 41 2.46 -7.13 12.60
C GLU A 41 3.88 -6.86 13.12
N ALA A 42 4.52 -7.86 13.74
CA ALA A 42 5.92 -7.75 14.15
C ALA A 42 6.87 -7.53 12.95
N LEU A 43 6.61 -8.19 11.82
CA LEU A 43 7.40 -8.01 10.59
C LEU A 43 7.17 -6.65 9.93
N ALA A 44 5.95 -6.12 9.94
CA ALA A 44 5.66 -4.77 9.44
C ALA A 44 6.30 -3.69 10.34
N ALA A 45 6.35 -3.91 11.65
CA ALA A 45 7.03 -3.02 12.61
C ALA A 45 8.55 -3.00 12.42
N LEU A 46 9.16 -4.12 12.02
CA LEU A 46 10.60 -4.22 11.77
C LEU A 46 11.02 -3.61 10.43
N GLN A 47 10.09 -3.45 9.48
CA GLN A 47 10.39 -2.94 8.14
C GLN A 47 10.72 -1.43 8.10
N CYS A 48 10.38 -0.70 9.17
CA CYS A 48 10.79 0.69 9.37
C CYS A 48 12.25 0.85 9.82
N TYR A 49 12.92 -0.24 10.24
CA TYR A 49 14.30 -0.22 10.74
C TYR A 49 15.35 -0.63 9.70
N LEU A 50 14.97 -0.79 8.43
CA LEU A 50 15.89 -1.14 7.34
C LEU A 50 15.99 -0.05 6.28
N THR A 51 16.53 1.10 6.68
CA THR A 51 17.60 1.82 5.96
C THR A 51 18.29 2.71 6.98
N SER A 52 19.43 2.25 7.49
CA SER A 52 20.31 3.05 8.34
C SER A 52 21.71 2.91 7.77
N ASP A 53 22.03 3.70 6.75
CA ASP A 53 23.40 4.16 6.64
C ASP A 53 23.52 5.33 7.61
N GLU A 54 24.12 5.01 8.76
CA GLU A 54 25.09 5.81 9.52
C GLU A 54 24.98 7.33 9.34
N LEU A 55 24.58 8.08 10.36
CA LEU A 55 25.28 9.29 10.82
C LEU A 55 24.66 9.77 12.16
N GLY A 56 25.51 9.85 13.18
CA GLY A 56 25.11 10.12 14.55
C GLY A 56 25.11 11.60 14.96
N PHE A 57 24.58 11.77 16.18
CA PHE A 57 24.87 12.82 17.16
C PHE A 57 23.90 14.02 17.31
N GLU A 58 23.36 14.03 18.54
CA GLU A 58 22.86 15.06 19.45
C GLU A 58 21.60 15.90 19.22
N SER A 59 20.68 15.70 20.18
CA SER A 59 19.88 16.68 20.91
C SER A 59 19.35 17.88 20.13
N ASP A 60 18.09 17.79 19.72
CA ASP A 60 17.08 18.65 20.34
C ASP A 60 15.66 18.08 20.18
N SER A 61 14.88 18.29 21.22
CA SER A 61 13.61 17.67 21.58
C SER A 61 12.39 18.14 20.77
N GLU A 62 12.49 18.15 19.43
CA GLU A 62 11.42 18.65 18.55
C GLU A 62 11.08 17.66 17.41
N ILE A 63 11.35 16.36 17.58
CA ILE A 63 11.02 15.36 16.55
C ILE A 63 10.33 14.11 17.10
N SER A 64 9.53 14.23 18.16
CA SER A 64 8.70 13.12 18.66
C SER A 64 7.19 13.35 18.49
N SER A 65 6.77 14.48 17.91
CA SER A 65 5.35 14.85 17.74
C SER A 65 4.79 14.64 16.34
N LEU A 66 5.59 14.14 15.38
CA LEU A 66 5.17 13.97 13.97
C LEU A 66 4.72 12.56 13.60
N TYR A 67 4.81 11.60 14.51
CA TYR A 67 4.31 10.24 14.29
C TYR A 67 3.50 9.83 15.51
N ASN A 68 2.26 10.31 15.53
CA ASN A 68 1.23 9.80 16.41
C ASN A 68 0.45 8.73 15.62
N PRO A 69 0.78 7.43 15.73
CA PRO A 69 0.17 6.36 14.93
C PRO A 69 -1.32 6.15 15.23
N ASP A 70 -1.86 6.82 16.26
CA ASP A 70 -3.26 6.75 16.68
C ASP A 70 -4.19 7.78 16.01
N SER A 71 -3.74 8.52 15.00
CA SER A 71 -4.65 9.34 14.18
C SER A 71 -5.29 8.48 13.08
N PRO A 72 -6.59 8.13 13.15
CA PRO A 72 -7.28 7.34 12.14
C PRO A 72 -7.35 8.03 10.76
N VAL A 73 -6.89 9.27 10.67
CA VAL A 73 -6.89 10.09 9.45
C VAL A 73 -5.74 9.70 8.51
N ASP A 74 -4.64 9.15 9.03
CA ASP A 74 -3.47 8.82 8.21
C ASP A 74 -3.57 7.43 7.54
N ALA A 75 -4.16 6.45 8.23
CA ALA A 75 -4.31 5.07 7.72
C ALA A 75 -5.06 4.97 6.37
N TYR A 76 -5.98 5.91 6.09
CA TYR A 76 -6.77 5.94 4.85
C TYR A 76 -6.26 6.97 3.82
N SER A 77 -5.16 7.64 4.11
CA SER A 77 -4.65 8.75 3.29
C SER A 77 -3.49 8.35 2.39
N CYS A 78 -2.89 7.17 2.58
CA CYS A 78 -1.80 6.69 1.75
C CYS A 78 -2.26 6.28 0.34
N ASP A 79 -1.37 6.44 -0.64
CA ASP A 79 -1.67 6.17 -2.05
C ASP A 79 -1.98 4.69 -2.30
N HIS A 80 -1.27 3.79 -1.63
CA HIS A 80 -1.50 2.35 -1.75
C HIS A 80 -2.94 1.99 -1.37
N PHE A 81 -3.42 2.47 -0.22
CA PHE A 81 -4.79 2.23 0.23
C PHE A 81 -5.81 2.82 -0.75
N ARG A 82 -5.61 4.08 -1.19
CA ARG A 82 -6.50 4.75 -2.14
C ARG A 82 -6.59 4.02 -3.48
N MET A 83 -5.49 3.46 -3.97
CA MET A 83 -5.46 2.74 -5.24
C MET A 83 -6.00 1.32 -5.16
N PHE A 84 -5.67 0.55 -4.12
CA PHE A 84 -5.89 -0.91 -4.12
C PHE A 84 -6.96 -1.39 -3.13
N GLU A 85 -7.36 -0.57 -2.15
CA GLU A 85 -8.26 -1.01 -1.09
C GLU A 85 -9.54 -0.18 -0.99
N PHE A 86 -9.43 1.14 -1.18
CA PHE A 86 -10.55 2.07 -1.08
C PHE A 86 -11.65 1.69 -2.07
N LYS A 87 -12.81 1.33 -1.51
CA LYS A 87 -14.01 0.84 -2.20
C LYS A 87 -13.79 -0.43 -3.04
N VAL A 88 -12.69 -1.15 -2.80
CA VAL A 88 -12.40 -2.46 -3.39
C VAL A 88 -12.79 -3.57 -2.41
N ARG A 89 -12.26 -3.53 -1.19
CA ARG A 89 -12.56 -4.53 -0.15
C ARG A 89 -13.97 -4.32 0.38
N ARG A 90 -14.72 -5.40 0.64
CA ARG A 90 -16.06 -5.32 1.25
C ARG A 90 -15.99 -4.83 2.69
N CYS A 91 -16.97 -4.02 3.10
CA CYS A 91 -17.09 -3.56 4.48
C CYS A 91 -17.44 -4.73 5.40
N GLY A 92 -16.62 -4.94 6.44
CA GLY A 92 -16.83 -5.98 7.47
C GLY A 92 -17.54 -5.50 8.72
N ARG A 93 -17.99 -4.24 8.77
CA ARG A 93 -18.71 -3.70 9.94
C ARG A 93 -20.06 -4.37 10.08
N GLY A 94 -20.31 -4.99 11.23
CA GLY A 94 -21.58 -5.66 11.53
C GLY A 94 -22.75 -4.72 11.87
N ARG A 95 -22.48 -3.44 12.18
CA ARG A 95 -23.50 -2.43 12.50
C ARG A 95 -23.75 -1.50 11.31
N SER A 96 -24.98 -0.97 11.21
CA SER A 96 -25.33 0.07 10.25
C SER A 96 -24.49 1.33 10.50
N HIS A 97 -24.06 1.95 9.41
CA HIS A 97 -23.30 3.20 9.41
C HIS A 97 -23.47 3.87 8.04
N ASP A 98 -22.98 5.09 7.90
CA ASP A 98 -22.98 5.78 6.61
C ASP A 98 -21.98 5.12 5.65
N TRP A 99 -22.52 4.43 4.64
CA TRP A 99 -21.75 3.75 3.62
C TRP A 99 -21.05 4.72 2.66
N THR A 100 -21.51 5.97 2.58
CA THR A 100 -20.87 7.01 1.76
C THR A 100 -19.56 7.50 2.36
N GLU A 101 -19.43 7.44 3.68
CA GLU A 101 -18.21 7.76 4.43
C GLU A 101 -17.31 6.54 4.66
N CYS A 102 -17.86 5.33 4.58
CA CYS A 102 -17.10 4.10 4.73
C CYS A 102 -16.06 3.96 3.60
N PRO A 103 -14.78 3.72 3.89
CA PRO A 103 -13.77 3.53 2.85
C PRO A 103 -13.88 2.17 2.14
N TYR A 104 -14.72 1.26 2.63
CA TYR A 104 -14.92 -0.08 2.09
C TYR A 104 -16.21 -0.20 1.27
N ALA A 105 -16.27 -1.24 0.45
CA ALA A 105 -17.32 -1.52 -0.51
C ALA A 105 -18.60 -2.04 0.16
N HIS A 106 -19.75 -1.50 -0.23
CA HIS A 106 -21.08 -1.96 0.17
C HIS A 106 -21.86 -2.56 -1.02
N PRO A 107 -22.78 -3.51 -0.78
CA PRO A 107 -23.62 -4.07 -1.84
C PRO A 107 -24.43 -3.00 -2.57
N GLY A 108 -24.39 -3.01 -3.90
CA GLY A 108 -25.17 -2.10 -4.75
C GLY A 108 -24.67 -0.65 -4.80
N GLU A 109 -23.59 -0.30 -4.10
CA GLU A 109 -23.10 1.07 -4.14
C GLU A 109 -22.41 1.43 -5.46
N LYS A 110 -22.60 2.68 -5.90
CA LYS A 110 -21.94 3.19 -7.12
C LYS A 110 -20.44 3.41 -6.97
N ALA A 111 -19.94 3.50 -5.74
CA ALA A 111 -18.53 3.74 -5.46
C ALA A 111 -17.68 2.48 -5.46
N ARG A 112 -18.28 1.27 -5.47
CA ARG A 112 -17.58 -0.02 -5.52
C ARG A 112 -16.63 -0.03 -6.71
N ARG A 113 -15.44 -0.55 -6.49
CA ARG A 113 -14.40 -0.76 -7.50
C ARG A 113 -14.00 -2.22 -7.59
N ARG A 114 -13.62 -2.63 -8.78
CA ARG A 114 -12.90 -3.88 -9.03
C ARG A 114 -11.44 -3.71 -8.59
N ASP A 115 -10.87 -4.77 -8.02
CA ASP A 115 -9.46 -4.77 -7.61
C ASP A 115 -8.56 -4.71 -8.87
N PRO A 116 -7.75 -3.64 -9.08
CA PRO A 116 -6.88 -3.53 -10.25
C PRO A 116 -5.83 -4.65 -10.35
N ARG A 117 -5.55 -5.36 -9.24
CA ARG A 117 -4.63 -6.52 -9.22
C ARG A 117 -5.28 -7.80 -9.73
N LYS A 118 -6.62 -7.86 -9.77
CA LYS A 118 -7.41 -9.03 -10.20
C LYS A 118 -8.08 -8.80 -11.55
N PHE A 119 -8.42 -7.55 -11.86
CA PHE A 119 -9.15 -7.18 -13.08
C PHE A 119 -8.33 -6.14 -13.86
N HIS A 120 -7.93 -6.50 -15.08
CA HIS A 120 -7.16 -5.63 -15.97
C HIS A 120 -8.09 -4.70 -16.76
N TYR A 121 -8.52 -3.62 -16.11
CA TYR A 121 -9.30 -2.57 -16.75
C TYR A 121 -8.47 -1.28 -16.84
N SER A 122 -8.75 -0.44 -17.84
CA SER A 122 -8.07 0.84 -18.05
C SER A 122 -8.71 1.97 -17.23
N GLY A 123 -7.95 3.03 -16.96
CA GLY A 123 -8.47 4.27 -16.35
C GLY A 123 -9.41 5.09 -17.26
N THR A 124 -9.82 4.55 -18.39
CA THR A 124 -10.74 5.14 -19.37
C THR A 124 -12.18 4.70 -19.07
N ALA A 125 -13.11 5.65 -19.06
CA ALA A 125 -14.50 5.36 -18.72
C ALA A 125 -15.18 4.49 -19.79
N CYS A 126 -15.90 3.45 -19.34
CA CYS A 126 -16.72 2.61 -20.21
C CYS A 126 -17.95 3.40 -20.72
N SER A 127 -18.09 3.52 -22.05
CA SER A 127 -19.24 4.17 -22.68
C SER A 127 -20.57 3.47 -22.35
N ASP A 128 -20.55 2.15 -22.31
CA ASP A 128 -21.74 1.32 -22.13
C ASP A 128 -22.17 1.31 -20.65
N PHE A 129 -21.21 1.29 -19.73
CA PHE A 129 -21.52 1.40 -18.30
C PHE A 129 -22.13 2.77 -17.99
N ARG A 130 -21.62 3.84 -18.62
CA ARG A 130 -22.19 5.18 -18.49
C ARG A 130 -23.65 5.26 -18.95
N LYS A 131 -24.04 4.42 -19.92
CA LYS A 131 -25.43 4.28 -20.41
C LYS A 131 -26.24 3.27 -19.59
N GLY A 132 -25.64 2.60 -18.61
CA GLY A 132 -26.29 1.57 -17.79
C GLY A 132 -26.46 0.22 -18.48
N ASN A 133 -25.77 -0.03 -19.60
CA ASN A 133 -25.99 -1.21 -20.43
C ASN A 133 -24.72 -2.04 -20.70
N CYS A 134 -23.65 -1.85 -19.92
CA CYS A 134 -22.46 -2.70 -20.02
C CYS A 134 -22.77 -4.14 -19.60
N ARG A 135 -22.68 -5.06 -20.57
CA ARG A 135 -22.89 -6.50 -20.37
C ARG A 135 -21.62 -7.26 -20.03
N LYS A 136 -20.44 -6.63 -20.18
CA LYS A 136 -19.13 -7.25 -19.88
C LYS A 136 -18.90 -7.46 -18.38
N GLY A 137 -19.66 -6.79 -17.51
CA GLY A 137 -19.57 -6.97 -16.06
C GLY A 137 -18.15 -6.72 -15.55
N ASP A 138 -17.67 -7.59 -14.67
CA ASP A 138 -16.32 -7.47 -14.11
C ASP A 138 -15.20 -7.70 -15.16
N SER A 139 -15.49 -8.37 -16.28
CA SER A 139 -14.57 -8.60 -17.40
C SER A 139 -14.44 -7.40 -18.35
N CYS A 140 -15.07 -6.26 -18.06
CA CYS A 140 -14.94 -5.06 -18.88
C CYS A 140 -13.53 -4.45 -18.77
N GLU A 141 -12.88 -4.22 -19.90
CA GLU A 141 -11.55 -3.59 -19.99
C GLU A 141 -11.54 -2.06 -19.71
N PHE A 142 -12.70 -1.47 -19.44
CA PHE A 142 -12.86 -0.04 -19.19
C PHE A 142 -13.42 0.19 -17.78
N ALA A 143 -13.11 1.34 -17.19
CA ALA A 143 -13.56 1.71 -15.85
C ALA A 143 -15.07 1.94 -15.76
N HIS A 144 -15.67 1.38 -14.72
CA HIS A 144 -17.08 1.44 -14.36
C HIS A 144 -17.30 2.47 -13.24
N GLY A 145 -17.27 3.75 -13.64
CA GLY A 145 -17.55 4.86 -12.74
C GLY A 145 -16.33 5.69 -12.39
N VAL A 146 -16.58 6.82 -11.70
CA VAL A 146 -15.58 7.86 -11.43
C VAL A 146 -14.43 7.32 -10.57
N PHE A 147 -14.73 6.50 -9.58
CA PHE A 147 -13.73 5.95 -8.67
C PHE A 147 -12.80 4.95 -9.37
N GLU A 148 -13.33 4.08 -10.23
CA GLU A 148 -12.47 3.20 -11.04
C GLU A 148 -11.57 3.97 -11.99
N CYS A 149 -12.09 5.04 -12.64
CA CYS A 149 -11.29 5.86 -13.54
C CYS A 149 -10.13 6.56 -12.82
N TRP A 150 -10.43 7.25 -11.72
CA TRP A 150 -9.53 8.25 -11.14
C TRP A 150 -8.68 7.73 -9.98
N LEU A 151 -9.11 6.64 -9.32
CA LEU A 151 -8.26 5.91 -8.38
C LEU A 151 -7.50 4.75 -9.05
N HIS A 152 -7.60 4.61 -10.38
CA HIS A 152 -6.79 3.65 -11.12
C HIS A 152 -5.29 3.92 -10.90
N PRO A 153 -4.43 2.90 -10.73
CA PRO A 153 -3.00 3.10 -10.49
C PRO A 153 -2.29 3.99 -11.52
N ALA A 154 -2.70 3.92 -12.79
CA ALA A 154 -2.17 4.73 -13.89
C ALA A 154 -2.74 6.18 -13.96
N ARG A 155 -3.67 6.58 -13.10
CA ARG A 155 -4.31 7.91 -13.14
C ARG A 155 -4.34 8.65 -11.81
N TYR A 156 -4.27 7.92 -10.70
CA TYR A 156 -4.35 8.54 -9.38
C TYR A 156 -3.14 9.44 -9.13
N ARG A 157 -3.42 10.71 -8.79
CA ARG A 157 -2.42 11.76 -8.55
C ARG A 157 -1.42 11.98 -9.68
N THR A 158 -1.78 11.69 -10.93
CA THR A 158 -0.92 11.99 -12.10
C THR A 158 -1.13 13.40 -12.67
N LEU A 159 -2.09 14.14 -12.10
CA LEU A 159 -2.37 15.53 -12.44
C LEU A 159 -2.48 16.36 -11.14
N PRO A 160 -2.10 17.65 -11.19
CA PRO A 160 -2.27 18.54 -10.05
C PRO A 160 -3.73 18.89 -9.81
N CYS A 161 -4.11 19.04 -8.56
CA CYS A 161 -5.41 19.52 -8.15
C CYS A 161 -5.50 21.01 -8.41
N LYS A 162 -6.59 21.46 -9.05
CA LYS A 162 -6.85 22.89 -9.29
C LYS A 162 -6.95 23.70 -7.99
N ASP A 163 -7.42 23.07 -6.92
CA ASP A 163 -7.64 23.69 -5.62
C ASP A 163 -6.37 23.59 -4.71
N GLY A 164 -5.33 22.87 -5.16
CA GLY A 164 -4.08 22.66 -4.43
C GLY A 164 -4.29 22.20 -2.98
N SER A 165 -3.46 22.69 -2.07
CA SER A 165 -3.53 22.43 -0.63
C SER A 165 -4.83 22.94 0.03
N GLY A 166 -5.58 23.84 -0.62
CA GLY A 166 -6.88 24.33 -0.14
C GLY A 166 -8.07 23.41 -0.46
N CYS A 167 -7.84 22.29 -1.17
CA CYS A 167 -8.92 21.39 -1.57
C CYS A 167 -9.61 20.75 -0.37
N ARG A 168 -10.93 20.92 -0.28
CA ARG A 168 -11.76 20.37 0.82
C ARG A 168 -12.40 19.02 0.50
N ARG A 169 -12.07 18.40 -0.64
CA ARG A 169 -12.62 17.09 -1.00
C ARG A 169 -11.99 16.01 -0.11
N ARG A 170 -12.81 15.28 0.66
CA ARG A 170 -12.37 14.14 1.48
C ARG A 170 -11.67 13.04 0.67
N VAL A 171 -12.09 12.90 -0.59
CA VAL A 171 -11.47 12.03 -1.58
C VAL A 171 -11.13 12.88 -2.79
N CYS A 172 -9.90 13.39 -2.84
CA CYS A 172 -9.36 14.01 -4.04
C CYS A 172 -8.55 13.01 -4.85
N PHE A 173 -8.70 13.04 -6.18
CA PHE A 173 -7.99 12.15 -7.10
C PHE A 173 -6.67 12.72 -7.61
N PHE A 174 -6.43 14.00 -7.34
CA PHE A 174 -5.35 14.80 -7.89
C PHE A 174 -4.34 15.15 -6.80
N ALA A 175 -3.11 15.45 -7.20
CA ALA A 175 -2.04 15.82 -6.27
C ALA A 175 -2.26 17.25 -5.74
N HIS A 176 -2.22 17.45 -4.42
CA HIS A 176 -2.35 18.79 -3.82
C HIS A 176 -1.01 19.55 -3.76
N THR A 177 0.10 18.82 -3.78
CA THR A 177 1.47 19.34 -3.80
C THR A 177 2.28 18.64 -4.88
N PRO A 178 3.41 19.23 -5.32
CA PRO A 178 4.33 18.58 -6.27
C PRO A 178 4.81 17.20 -5.79
N ASP A 179 5.05 17.04 -4.49
CA ASP A 179 5.54 15.78 -3.90
C ASP A 179 4.50 14.65 -3.96
N GLN A 180 3.21 15.00 -4.05
CA GLN A 180 2.13 14.03 -4.25
C GLN A 180 1.95 13.65 -5.73
N LEU A 181 2.58 14.37 -6.66
CA LEU A 181 2.38 14.15 -8.09
C LEU A 181 3.12 12.88 -8.53
N ARG A 182 2.37 11.89 -9.00
CA ARG A 182 2.89 10.61 -9.45
C ARG A 182 3.19 10.66 -10.95
N VAL A 183 4.42 10.34 -11.31
CA VAL A 183 4.80 10.06 -12.70
C VAL A 183 4.65 8.55 -12.93
N VAL A 184 3.89 8.19 -13.95
CA VAL A 184 3.70 6.80 -14.39
C VAL A 184 4.35 6.68 -15.77
N ASN A 185 5.43 5.90 -15.83
CA ASN A 185 6.13 5.55 -17.07
C ASN A 185 5.46 4.34 -17.74
#